data_AF-A0A6A6VIP1-F1
#
_entry.id   AF-A0A6A6VIP1-F1
#
_cell.length_a   1.000
_cell.length_b   1.000
_cell.length_c   1.000
_cell.angle_alpha   90.00
_cell.angle_beta   90.00
_cell.angle_gamma   90.00
#
_symmetry.space_group_name_H-M   'P 1'
#
loop_
_entity.id
_entity.type
_entity.pdbx_description
1 polymer ?
#
loop_
_entity_poly.entity_id
_entity_poly.type
_entity_poly.pdbx_seq_one_letter_code
_entity_poly.pdbx_strand_id
1 'polypeptide(L)'
;MAPQAPPRANVLSAADYVRKLFEIKGLNWAAMGGLSVLWYGHQRELFDISVVYDLHNFQRIKDLLQEERRVKCPKDMNNLSATRVLITTGPFYNDPHCSQDADVEFNLIPSGK
;
A
#
# COMPACT_ATOMS: atom_id res chain seq x y z
N MET A 1 6.33 -0.93 -22.76
CA MET A 1 4.91 -0.87 -22.36
C MET A 1 4.86 -0.27 -20.97
N ALA A 2 4.15 0.84 -20.77
CA ALA A 2 3.84 1.27 -19.41
C ALA A 2 2.99 0.17 -18.74
N PRO A 3 3.22 -0.19 -17.47
CA PRO A 3 2.36 -1.14 -16.79
C PRO A 3 0.93 -0.59 -16.83
N GLN A 4 -0.02 -1.43 -17.27
CA GLN A 4 -1.43 -1.05 -17.28
C GLN A 4 -1.86 -0.80 -15.83
N ALA A 5 -2.51 0.34 -15.60
CA ALA A 5 -3.03 0.71 -14.29
C ALA A 5 -3.87 -0.43 -13.68
N PRO A 6 -3.68 -0.78 -12.40
CA PRO A 6 -4.51 -1.77 -11.75
C PRO A 6 -5.98 -1.28 -11.73
N PRO A 7 -6.97 -2.18 -11.83
CA PRO A 7 -8.36 -1.79 -11.68
C PRO A 7 -8.61 -1.08 -10.35
N ARG A 8 -9.51 -0.10 -10.34
CA ARG A 8 -9.81 0.70 -9.13
C ARG A 8 -10.21 -0.16 -7.93
N ALA A 9 -10.95 -1.25 -8.16
CA ALA A 9 -11.33 -2.18 -7.09
C ALA A 9 -10.10 -2.79 -6.40
N ASN A 10 -9.10 -3.22 -7.18
CA ASN A 10 -7.84 -3.73 -6.65
C ASN A 10 -7.10 -2.70 -5.80
N VAL A 11 -7.06 -1.43 -6.24
CA VAL A 11 -6.41 -0.37 -5.46
C VAL A 11 -7.15 -0.11 -4.14
N LEU A 12 -8.48 -0.08 -4.15
CA LEU A 12 -9.26 0.10 -2.93
C LEU A 12 -9.11 -1.09 -1.97
N SER A 13 -9.09 -2.32 -2.49
CA SER A 13 -8.87 -3.53 -1.69
C SER A 13 -7.46 -3.57 -1.08
N ALA A 14 -6.43 -3.15 -1.83
CA ALA A 14 -5.07 -2.99 -1.31
C ALA A 14 -5.02 -1.93 -0.20
N ALA A 15 -5.68 -0.79 -0.39
CA ALA A 15 -5.72 0.29 0.60
C ALA A 15 -6.41 -0.16 1.89
N ASP A 16 -7.57 -0.81 1.80
CA ASP A 16 -8.28 -1.33 2.98
C ASP A 16 -7.48 -2.42 3.69
N TYR A 17 -6.78 -3.28 2.94
CA TYR A 17 -5.91 -4.28 3.52
C TYR A 17 -4.79 -3.65 4.36
N VAL A 18 -4.02 -2.71 3.78
CA VAL A 18 -2.91 -2.09 4.52
C VAL A 18 -3.42 -1.29 5.71
N ARG A 19 -4.54 -0.59 5.54
CA ARG A 19 -5.19 0.12 6.63
C ARG A 19 -5.45 -0.82 7.81
N LYS A 20 -6.09 -1.97 7.58
CA LYS A 20 -6.33 -3.00 8.61
C LYS A 20 -5.02 -3.55 9.20
N LEU A 21 -4.04 -3.86 8.35
CA LEU A 21 -2.74 -4.39 8.76
C LEU A 21 -2.02 -3.43 9.71
N PHE A 22 -2.01 -2.14 9.40
CA PHE A 22 -1.33 -1.11 10.21
C PHE A 22 -2.12 -0.76 11.47
N GLU A 23 -3.45 -0.72 11.41
CA GLU A 23 -4.32 -0.52 12.57
C GLU A 23 -4.16 -1.64 13.60
N ILE A 24 -4.15 -2.91 13.18
CA ILE A 24 -3.97 -4.07 14.07
C ILE A 24 -2.65 -3.98 14.85
N LYS A 25 -1.61 -3.40 14.25
CA LYS A 25 -0.27 -3.27 14.85
C LYS A 25 -0.05 -1.93 15.56
N GLY A 26 -1.06 -1.05 15.55
CA GLY A 26 -1.00 0.28 16.18
C GLY A 26 0.11 1.15 15.60
N LEU A 27 0.34 1.07 14.29
CA LEU A 27 1.36 1.86 13.60
C LEU A 27 0.83 3.28 13.33
N ASN A 28 1.67 4.29 13.51
CA ASN A 28 1.33 5.66 13.13
C ASN A 28 1.66 5.89 11.65
N TRP A 29 0.65 6.18 10.84
CA TRP A 29 0.77 6.39 9.41
C TRP A 29 -0.35 7.31 8.91
N ALA A 30 -0.16 7.90 7.73
CA ALA A 30 -1.20 8.65 7.05
C ALA A 30 -1.17 8.41 5.54
N ALA A 31 -2.37 8.35 4.93
CA ALA A 31 -2.51 8.30 3.48
C ALA A 31 -2.08 9.62 2.83
N MET A 32 -1.37 9.52 1.72
CA MET A 32 -0.87 10.63 0.92
C MET A 32 -1.30 10.47 -0.54
N GLY A 33 -1.16 11.53 -1.34
CA GLY A 33 -1.36 11.47 -2.79
C GLY A 33 -2.81 11.23 -3.23
N GLY A 34 -3.01 10.39 -4.25
CA GLY A 34 -4.34 10.17 -4.85
C GLY A 34 -5.37 9.58 -3.87
N LEU A 35 -4.92 8.78 -2.90
CA LEU A 35 -5.80 8.14 -1.93
C LEU A 35 -6.43 9.16 -0.97
N SER A 36 -5.67 10.17 -0.51
CA SER A 36 -6.21 11.21 0.37
C SER A 36 -7.23 12.10 -0.35
N VAL A 37 -7.03 12.37 -1.64
CA VAL A 37 -7.94 13.20 -2.46
C VAL A 37 -9.28 12.50 -2.72
N LEU A 38 -9.29 11.17 -2.86
CA LEU A 38 -10.52 10.41 -3.07
C LEU A 38 -11.47 10.40 -1.88
N TRP A 39 -10.92 10.41 -0.66
CA TRP A 39 -11.72 10.50 0.55
C TRP A 39 -12.46 11.83 0.69
N TYR A 40 -12.09 12.85 -0.11
CA TYR A 40 -12.83 14.12 -0.25
C TYR A 40 -13.80 14.13 -1.45
N GLY A 41 -14.17 12.97 -1.99
CA GLY A 41 -15.21 12.84 -3.02
C GLY A 41 -14.76 13.15 -4.45
N HIS A 42 -13.47 13.36 -4.69
CA HIS A 42 -12.95 13.65 -6.04
C HIS A 42 -12.67 12.36 -6.82
N GLN A 43 -13.14 12.29 -8.07
CA GLN A 43 -12.92 11.15 -8.97
C GLN A 43 -11.57 11.24 -9.70
N ARG A 44 -10.46 11.21 -8.97
CA ARG A 44 -9.13 11.07 -9.57
C ARG A 44 -8.82 9.59 -9.83
N GLU A 45 -8.16 9.30 -10.95
CA GLU A 45 -7.62 7.97 -11.19
C GLU A 45 -6.57 7.61 -10.12
N LEU A 46 -6.71 6.41 -9.56
CA LEU A 46 -5.80 5.83 -8.58
C LEU A 46 -4.92 4.80 -9.28
N PHE A 47 -3.62 5.04 -9.27
CA PHE A 47 -2.63 4.12 -9.85
C PHE A 47 -1.77 3.46 -8.78
N ASP A 48 -1.58 4.15 -7.66
CA ASP A 48 -0.78 3.71 -6.53
C ASP A 48 -1.41 4.18 -5.22
N ILE A 49 -0.90 3.63 -4.13
CA ILE A 49 -1.16 4.09 -2.78
C ILE A 49 0.15 4.61 -2.22
N SER A 50 0.12 5.81 -1.66
CA SER A 50 1.28 6.39 -0.99
C SER A 50 0.92 6.68 0.45
N VAL A 51 1.79 6.29 1.40
CA VAL A 51 1.61 6.58 2.82
C VAL A 51 2.88 7.16 3.40
N VAL A 52 2.71 8.05 4.37
CA VAL A 52 3.78 8.47 5.26
C VAL A 52 3.72 7.67 6.54
N TYR A 53 4.87 7.26 7.08
CA TYR A 53 4.97 6.54 8.35
C TYR A 53 6.06 7.16 9.23
N ASP A 54 5.92 7.01 10.55
CA ASP A 54 6.95 7.42 11.51
C ASP A 54 8.21 6.56 11.34
N LEU A 55 9.36 7.20 11.09
CA LEU A 55 10.66 6.55 10.91
C LEU A 55 11.00 5.55 12.03
N HIS A 56 10.57 5.80 13.27
CA HIS A 56 10.78 4.89 14.41
C HIS A 56 10.08 3.54 14.24
N ASN A 57 9.03 3.47 13.42
CA ASN A 57 8.30 2.25 13.11
C ASN A 57 8.87 1.46 11.93
N PHE A 58 9.98 1.90 11.29
CA PHE A 58 10.52 1.26 10.09
C PHE A 58 10.72 -0.24 10.24
N GLN A 59 11.42 -0.67 11.28
CA GLN A 59 11.74 -2.09 11.48
C GLN A 59 10.45 -2.92 11.66
N ARG A 60 9.50 -2.42 12.47
CA ARG A 60 8.20 -3.06 12.70
C ARG A 60 7.39 -3.18 11.42
N ILE A 61 7.39 -2.13 10.58
CA ILE A 61 6.71 -2.14 9.28
C ILE A 61 7.38 -3.13 8.33
N LYS A 62 8.71 -3.14 8.26
CA LYS A 62 9.47 -4.06 7.41
C LYS A 62 9.18 -5.51 7.77
N ASP A 63 9.29 -5.86 9.05
CA ASP A 63 9.05 -7.22 9.53
C ASP A 63 7.60 -7.64 9.24
N LEU A 64 6.63 -6.76 9.55
CA LEU A 64 5.21 -6.97 9.27
C LEU A 64 4.94 -7.25 7.79
N LEU A 65 5.49 -6.44 6.89
CA LEU A 65 5.26 -6.60 5.45
C LEU A 65 5.97 -7.84 4.89
N GLN A 66 7.06 -8.29 5.49
CA GLN A 66 7.76 -9.51 5.08
C GLN A 66 7.05 -10.80 5.51
N GLU A 67 6.27 -10.75 6.59
CA GLU A 67 5.41 -11.87 7.04
C GLU A 67 4.20 -12.08 6.13
N GLU A 68 3.74 -11.03 5.43
CA GLU A 68 2.52 -11.07 4.64
C GLU A 68 2.71 -11.67 3.24
N ARG A 69 2.06 -12.82 3.00
CA ARG A 69 2.17 -13.58 1.74
C ARG A 69 1.79 -12.79 0.49
N ARG A 70 0.89 -11.82 0.63
CA ARG A 70 0.38 -10.98 -0.47
C ARG A 70 1.25 -9.75 -0.74
N VAL A 71 2.30 -9.53 0.04
CA VAL A 71 3.18 -8.37 -0.08
C VAL A 71 4.53 -8.81 -0.66
N LYS A 72 4.95 -8.15 -1.74
CA LYS A 72 6.26 -8.34 -2.36
C LYS A 72 7.14 -7.16 -1.98
N CYS A 73 8.02 -7.38 -1.01
CA CYS A 73 9.01 -6.40 -0.58
C CYS A 73 10.26 -6.43 -1.47
N PRO A 74 10.88 -5.29 -1.79
CA PRO A 74 12.21 -5.28 -2.39
C PRO A 74 13.25 -5.79 -1.38
N LYS A 75 14.35 -6.37 -1.87
CA LYS A 75 15.40 -6.94 -1.01
C LYS A 75 16.10 -5.85 -0.16
N ASP A 76 16.25 -4.66 -0.71
CA ASP A 76 17.09 -3.58 -0.16
C ASP A 76 16.28 -2.45 0.50
N MET A 77 15.21 -2.81 1.23
CA MET A 77 14.44 -1.83 2.02
C MET A 77 15.32 -1.16 3.07
N ASN A 78 15.37 0.17 3.03
CA ASN A 78 16.06 1.01 4.00
C ASN A 78 15.14 2.15 4.48
N ASN A 79 15.48 2.76 5.61
CA ASN A 79 14.67 3.80 6.26
C ASN A 79 14.99 5.22 5.78
N LEU A 80 15.96 5.38 4.87
CA LEU A 80 16.41 6.68 4.37
C LEU A 80 15.71 7.08 3.07
N SER A 81 15.07 6.14 2.39
CA SER A 81 14.39 6.36 1.11
C SER A 81 12.96 5.85 1.12
N ALA A 82 12.11 6.48 0.31
CA ALA A 82 10.81 5.91 0.00
C ALA A 82 10.98 4.50 -0.59
N THR A 83 10.15 3.57 -0.13
CA THR A 83 10.19 2.18 -0.58
C THR A 83 8.89 1.85 -1.30
N ARG A 84 9.01 1.32 -2.52
CA ARG A 84 7.90 0.71 -3.23
C ARG A 84 7.78 -0.77 -2.88
N VAL A 85 6.61 -1.19 -2.40
CA VAL A 85 6.23 -2.60 -2.28
C VAL A 85 5.03 -2.87 -3.20
N LEU A 86 4.82 -4.14 -3.56
CA LEU A 86 3.64 -4.54 -4.33
C LEU A 86 2.70 -5.33 -3.44
N ILE A 87 1.41 -5.04 -3.56
CA ILE A 87 0.34 -5.75 -2.85
C ILE A 87 -0.48 -6.47 -3.89
N THR A 88 -0.41 -7.80 -3.88
CA THR A 88 -1.27 -8.61 -4.73
C THR A 88 -2.67 -8.61 -4.15
N THR A 89 -3.64 -8.29 -5.00
CA THR A 89 -5.07 -8.25 -4.69
C THR A 89 -5.85 -9.00 -5.75
N GLY A 90 -7.03 -9.48 -5.41
CA GLY A 90 -7.91 -10.14 -6.39
C GLY A 90 -8.70 -11.31 -5.83
N PRO A 91 -9.39 -12.06 -6.71
CA PRO A 91 -10.14 -13.26 -6.36
C PRO A 91 -9.30 -14.29 -5.60
N PHE A 92 -8.00 -14.41 -5.87
CA PHE A 92 -7.13 -15.35 -5.15
C PHE A 92 -7.08 -15.07 -3.64
N TYR A 93 -7.17 -13.79 -3.25
CA TYR A 93 -7.18 -13.35 -1.85
C TYR A 93 -8.61 -13.10 -1.31
N ASN A 94 -9.65 -13.45 -2.07
CA ASN A 94 -11.05 -13.16 -1.78
C ASN A 94 -11.33 -11.66 -1.57
N ASP A 95 -10.61 -10.79 -2.28
CA ASP A 95 -10.84 -9.35 -2.17
C ASP A 95 -12.19 -8.96 -2.83
N PRO A 96 -13.11 -8.31 -2.10
CA PRO A 96 -14.41 -7.94 -2.64
C PRO A 96 -14.29 -7.02 -3.85
N HIS A 97 -15.18 -7.21 -4.83
CA HIS A 97 -15.28 -6.39 -6.05
C HIS A 97 -14.07 -6.43 -7.00
N CYS A 98 -13.01 -7.16 -6.68
CA CYS A 98 -11.91 -7.41 -7.61
C CYS A 98 -12.30 -8.53 -8.59
N SER A 99 -12.31 -8.23 -9.90
CA SER A 99 -12.62 -9.23 -10.94
C SER A 99 -11.39 -10.00 -11.43
N GLN A 100 -10.18 -9.52 -11.12
CA GLN A 100 -8.92 -10.12 -11.55
C GLN A 100 -7.84 -9.92 -10.47
N ASP A 101 -6.84 -10.80 -10.50
CA ASP A 101 -5.65 -10.63 -9.68
C ASP A 101 -4.76 -9.52 -10.27
N ALA A 102 -4.28 -8.61 -9.44
CA ALA A 102 -3.39 -7.52 -9.82
C ALA A 102 -2.45 -7.13 -8.69
N ASP A 103 -1.23 -6.73 -9.07
CA ASP A 103 -0.28 -6.10 -8.16
C ASP A 103 -0.56 -4.59 -8.10
N VAL A 104 -0.78 -4.07 -6.89
CA VAL A 104 -0.95 -2.64 -6.62
C VAL A 104 0.32 -2.08 -6.01
N GLU A 105 0.79 -0.95 -6.52
CA GLU A 105 1.96 -0.27 -5.97
C GLU A 105 1.60 0.44 -4.66
N PHE A 106 2.39 0.17 -3.62
CA PHE A 106 2.27 0.78 -2.31
C PHE A 106 3.60 1.42 -1.92
N ASN A 107 3.60 2.75 -1.80
CA ASN A 107 4.76 3.56 -1.53
C ASN A 107 4.82 3.94 -0.05
N LEU A 108 5.84 3.45 0.64
CA LEU A 108 6.17 3.76 2.03
C LEU A 108 7.14 4.94 2.06
N ILE A 109 6.70 6.08 2.57
CA ILE A 109 7.50 7.29 2.66
C ILE A 109 7.86 7.53 4.13
N PRO A 110 9.15 7.53 4.51
CA PRO A 110 9.52 7.89 5.88
C PRO A 110 9.14 9.36 6.13
N SER A 111 8.61 9.67 7.32
CA SER A 111 8.25 11.04 7.71
C SER A 111 9.42 12.03 7.70
N GLY A 112 10.65 11.54 7.64
CA GLY A 112 11.85 12.32 7.87
C GLY A 112 12.15 12.48 9.36
N LYS A 113 13.22 13.22 9.66
CA LYS A 113 13.58 13.70 11.01
C LYS A 113 13.06 15.11 11.22
#